data_AF-A0A7J7NHW2-F1
#
_entry.id   AF-A0A7J7NHW2-F1
#
_cell.length_a   1.000
_cell.length_b   1.000
_cell.length_c   1.000
_cell.angle_alpha   90.00
_cell.angle_beta   90.00
_cell.angle_gamma   90.00
#
_symmetry.space_group_name_H-M   'P 1'
#
loop_
_entity.id
_entity.type
_entity.pdbx_description
1 polymer ?
#
loop_
_entity_poly.entity_id
_entity_poly.type
_entity_poly.pdbx_seq_one_letter_code
_entity_poly.pdbx_strand_id
1 'polypeptide(L)'
;MEPVREDEEEKSWRQSEFKRERKIGRDVIVAIDHGPNSKLAFDWALLHFCRDADTLYIVHAVSSTQNQIVYDMSQDLMAKLAVEAFQISKVKTVPRIVEGDPGKVICKEVNKLKPAALIMGTTRGRSWFQRFFLFVYFSI
;
A
#
# COMPACT_ATOMS: atom_id res chain seq x y z
N MET A 1 -18.24 -35.07 -21.10
CA MET A 1 -18.45 -33.65 -20.72
C MET A 1 -17.84 -33.52 -19.34
N GLU A 2 -16.59 -33.04 -19.26
CA GLU A 2 -15.88 -32.89 -17.99
C GLU A 2 -16.31 -31.57 -17.31
N PRO A 3 -16.65 -31.56 -16.01
CA PRO A 3 -16.84 -30.32 -15.28
C PRO A 3 -15.45 -29.77 -14.91
N VAL A 4 -15.01 -28.74 -15.62
CA VAL A 4 -13.69 -28.14 -15.46
C VAL A 4 -13.75 -27.04 -14.39
N ARG A 5 -13.13 -27.33 -13.23
CA ARG A 5 -12.26 -26.45 -12.40
C ARG A 5 -12.76 -25.08 -11.88
N GLU A 6 -13.96 -24.62 -12.20
CA GLU A 6 -14.44 -23.28 -11.80
C GLU A 6 -14.85 -23.17 -10.31
N ASP A 7 -15.09 -24.29 -9.64
CA ASP A 7 -15.66 -24.30 -8.29
C ASP A 7 -14.62 -24.08 -7.17
N GLU A 8 -13.34 -24.37 -7.40
CA GLU A 8 -12.30 -24.31 -6.35
C GLU A 8 -11.71 -22.91 -6.17
N GLU A 9 -11.54 -22.15 -7.25
CA GLU A 9 -11.15 -20.75 -7.17
C GLU A 9 -12.27 -19.93 -6.50
N GLU A 10 -13.53 -20.07 -6.92
CA GLU A 10 -14.66 -19.36 -6.29
C GLU A 10 -14.81 -19.70 -4.80
N LYS A 11 -14.59 -20.96 -4.40
CA LYS A 11 -14.60 -21.35 -2.98
C LYS A 11 -13.43 -20.73 -2.21
N SER A 12 -12.23 -20.69 -2.80
CA SER A 12 -11.06 -20.01 -2.25
C SER A 12 -11.29 -18.50 -2.09
N TRP A 13 -11.91 -17.85 -3.08
CA TRP A 13 -12.30 -16.43 -3.03
C TRP A 13 -13.36 -16.17 -1.95
N ARG A 14 -14.41 -16.99 -1.86
CA ARG A 14 -15.46 -16.88 -0.81
C ARG A 14 -14.90 -17.15 0.59
N GLN A 15 -13.96 -18.08 0.73
CA GLN A 15 -13.30 -18.36 2.01
C GLN A 15 -12.32 -17.26 2.40
N SER A 16 -11.66 -16.59 1.45
CA SER A 16 -10.83 -15.41 1.73
C SER A 16 -11.65 -14.20 2.21
N GLU A 17 -12.86 -14.00 1.69
CA GLU A 17 -13.81 -12.99 2.16
C GLU A 17 -14.32 -13.29 3.58
N PHE A 18 -14.57 -14.57 3.89
CA PHE A 18 -15.10 -15.00 5.19
C PHE A 18 -14.05 -15.08 6.31
N LYS A 19 -12.75 -15.13 5.97
CA LYS A 19 -11.62 -15.09 6.92
C LYS A 19 -11.15 -13.68 7.27
N ARG A 20 -11.89 -12.64 6.88
CA ARG A 20 -11.79 -11.31 7.48
C ARG A 20 -12.49 -11.38 8.84
N GLU A 21 -11.76 -11.81 9.87
CA GLU A 21 -12.08 -11.42 11.25
C GLU A 21 -12.43 -9.92 11.22
N ARG A 22 -13.49 -9.50 11.91
CA ARG A 22 -13.94 -8.11 11.89
C ARG A 22 -12.84 -7.21 12.46
N LYS A 23 -11.88 -6.85 11.62
CA LYS A 23 -10.87 -5.86 11.91
C LYS A 23 -11.62 -4.57 12.19
N ILE A 24 -11.50 -4.09 13.41
CA ILE A 24 -12.08 -2.82 13.84
C ILE A 24 -11.45 -1.66 13.02
N GLY A 25 -10.19 -1.82 12.62
CA GLY A 25 -9.45 -0.87 11.80
C GLY A 25 -9.48 -1.16 10.30
N ARG A 26 -9.25 -0.11 9.51
CA ARG A 26 -9.18 -0.20 8.04
C ARG A 26 -7.75 -0.48 7.60
N ASP A 27 -7.61 -1.22 6.52
CA ASP A 27 -6.34 -1.43 5.85
C ASP A 27 -6.11 -0.23 4.90
N VAL A 28 -5.01 0.49 5.08
CA VAL A 28 -4.62 1.66 4.27
C VAL A 28 -3.26 1.38 3.63
N ILE A 29 -3.10 1.68 2.35
CA ILE A 29 -1.80 1.53 1.66
C ILE A 29 -1.19 2.90 1.39
N VAL A 30 0.10 3.04 1.68
CA VAL A 30 0.92 4.18 1.23
C VAL A 30 2.06 3.64 0.37
N ALA A 31 2.16 4.15 -0.86
CA ALA A 31 3.30 3.87 -1.73
C ALA A 31 4.46 4.82 -1.40
N ILE A 32 5.61 4.25 -1.08
CA ILE A 32 6.83 4.97 -0.71
C ILE A 32 7.95 4.69 -1.70
N ASP A 33 8.73 5.72 -1.97
CA ASP A 33 10.01 5.66 -2.67
C ASP A 33 11.05 6.50 -1.89
N HIS A 34 12.28 6.59 -2.39
CA HIS A 34 13.30 7.48 -1.82
C HIS A 34 13.10 8.97 -2.21
N GLY A 35 11.96 9.31 -2.81
CA GLY A 35 11.63 10.65 -3.26
C GLY A 35 10.95 11.51 -2.16
N PRO A 36 11.08 12.84 -2.23
CA PRO A 36 10.49 13.73 -1.21
C PRO A 36 8.95 13.76 -1.25
N ASN A 37 8.33 13.52 -2.41
CA ASN A 37 6.88 13.57 -2.55
C ASN A 37 6.18 12.41 -1.86
N SER A 38 6.81 11.23 -1.80
CA SER A 38 6.24 10.09 -1.10
C SER A 38 6.28 10.29 0.42
N LYS A 39 7.32 10.94 0.95
CA LYS A 39 7.37 11.36 2.36
C LYS A 39 6.26 12.36 2.69
N LEU A 40 6.01 13.36 1.84
CA LEU A 40 4.91 14.29 2.04
C LEU A 40 3.54 13.59 2.03
N ALA A 41 3.35 12.62 1.14
CA ALA A 41 2.12 11.83 1.09
C ALA A 41 1.95 10.95 2.33
N PHE A 42 3.06 10.40 2.85
CA PHE A 42 3.08 9.66 4.11
C PHE A 42 2.68 10.54 5.30
N ASP A 43 3.30 11.70 5.44
CA ASP A 43 3.02 12.63 6.55
C ASP A 43 1.57 13.12 6.48
N TRP A 44 1.08 13.42 5.28
CA TRP A 44 -0.33 13.74 5.07
C TRP A 44 -1.26 12.60 5.47
N ALA A 45 -0.91 11.35 5.12
CA ALA A 45 -1.69 10.17 5.48
C ALA A 45 -1.77 10.00 7.00
N LEU A 46 -0.64 10.15 7.71
CA LEU A 46 -0.59 10.01 9.17
C LEU A 46 -1.40 11.11 9.88
N LEU A 47 -1.27 12.36 9.44
CA LEU A 47 -1.88 13.51 10.11
C LEU A 47 -3.37 13.68 9.80
N HIS A 48 -3.83 13.27 8.61
CA HIS A 48 -5.15 13.63 8.12
C HIS A 48 -6.05 12.45 7.75
N PHE A 49 -5.48 11.25 7.52
CA PHE A 49 -6.25 10.12 7.02
C PHE A 49 -6.35 8.97 8.03
N CYS A 50 -5.22 8.60 8.62
CA CYS A 50 -5.09 7.50 9.55
C CYS A 50 -5.82 7.79 10.86
N ARG A 51 -6.46 6.77 11.43
CA ARG A 51 -7.12 6.81 12.74
C ARG A 51 -6.57 5.74 13.66
N ASP A 52 -6.82 5.90 14.96
CA ASP A 52 -6.53 4.86 15.95
C ASP A 52 -7.17 3.52 15.52
N ALA A 53 -6.39 2.45 15.59
CA ALA A 53 -6.67 1.09 15.10
C ALA A 53 -6.49 0.82 13.59
N ASP A 54 -6.25 1.82 12.73
CA ASP A 54 -5.94 1.56 11.32
C ASP A 54 -4.61 0.79 11.16
N THR A 55 -4.54 -0.05 10.12
CA THR A 55 -3.31 -0.74 9.73
C THR A 55 -2.75 -0.12 8.46
N LEU A 56 -1.56 0.45 8.55
CA LEU A 56 -0.87 1.14 7.48
C LEU A 56 0.13 0.20 6.80
N TYR A 57 -0.18 -0.21 5.58
CA TYR A 57 0.72 -0.97 4.72
C TYR A 57 1.62 -0.01 3.94
N ILE A 58 2.91 -0.03 4.24
CA ILE A 58 3.91 0.77 3.54
C ILE A 58 4.48 -0.08 2.42
N VAL A 59 4.18 0.27 1.17
CA VAL A 59 4.60 -0.49 -0.01
C VAL A 59 5.75 0.25 -0.69
N HIS A 60 6.90 -0.41 -0.81
CA HIS A 60 8.05 0.10 -1.55
C HIS A 60 8.39 -0.86 -2.69
N ALA A 61 8.36 -0.33 -3.92
CA ALA A 61 8.73 -1.07 -5.11
C ALA A 61 10.23 -0.91 -5.37
N VAL A 62 10.94 -2.03 -5.46
CA VAL A 62 12.36 -2.09 -5.82
C VAL A 62 12.53 -2.72 -7.19
N SER A 63 13.50 -2.22 -7.97
CA SER A 63 13.78 -2.74 -9.31
C SER A 63 14.41 -4.13 -9.30
N SER A 64 15.17 -4.48 -8.25
CA SER A 64 15.63 -5.84 -7.99
C SER A 64 15.93 -6.04 -6.51
N THR A 65 15.44 -7.14 -5.92
CA THR A 65 15.78 -7.52 -4.53
C THR A 65 17.13 -8.22 -4.42
N GLN A 66 17.75 -8.59 -5.55
CA GLN A 66 19.07 -9.24 -5.57
C GLN A 66 20.20 -8.28 -5.20
N ASN A 67 19.97 -6.97 -5.26
CA ASN A 67 20.91 -5.98 -4.79
C ASN A 67 20.74 -5.78 -3.28
N GLN A 68 21.59 -6.44 -2.50
CA GLN A 68 21.56 -6.39 -1.03
C GLN A 68 21.60 -4.95 -0.49
N ILE A 69 22.35 -4.05 -1.13
CA ILE A 69 22.45 -2.65 -0.72
C ILE A 69 21.09 -1.95 -0.84
N VAL A 70 20.37 -2.17 -1.95
CA VAL A 70 19.04 -1.57 -2.17
C VAL A 70 18.05 -2.14 -1.17
N TYR A 71 18.11 -3.43 -0.88
CA TYR A 71 17.24 -4.08 0.09
C TYR A 71 17.50 -3.56 1.52
N ASP A 72 18.76 -3.44 1.93
CA ASP A 72 19.12 -2.94 3.25
C ASP A 72 18.69 -1.48 3.42
N MET A 73 18.95 -0.63 2.42
CA MET A 73 18.47 0.76 2.41
C MET A 73 16.94 0.86 2.45
N SER A 74 16.24 -0.06 1.80
CA SER A 74 14.78 -0.12 1.81
C SER A 74 14.26 -0.53 3.19
N GLN A 75 14.90 -1.49 3.85
CA GLN A 75 14.57 -1.90 5.22
C GLN A 75 14.80 -0.76 6.21
N ASP A 76 15.90 -0.03 6.10
CA ASP A 76 16.19 1.12 6.93
C ASP A 76 15.16 2.24 6.76
N LEU A 77 14.75 2.52 5.52
CA LEU A 77 13.68 3.47 5.23
C LEU A 77 12.36 3.03 5.88
N MET A 78 11.98 1.77 5.71
CA MET A 78 10.76 1.20 6.29
C MET A 78 10.75 1.27 7.81
N ALA A 79 11.89 0.95 8.45
CA ALA A 79 12.01 0.99 9.89
C ALA A 79 11.83 2.42 10.44
N LYS A 80 12.44 3.41 9.79
CA LYS A 80 12.29 4.83 10.16
C LYS A 80 10.83 5.27 10.06
N LEU A 81 10.17 4.98 8.94
CA LEU A 81 8.76 5.34 8.73
C LEU A 81 7.84 4.61 9.70
N ALA A 82 8.13 3.35 10.04
CA ALA A 82 7.35 2.60 11.01
C ALA A 82 7.37 3.25 12.41
N VAL A 83 8.55 3.73 12.84
CA VAL A 83 8.70 4.46 14.11
C VAL A 83 7.93 5.78 14.07
N GLU A 84 8.06 6.55 12.99
CA GLU A 84 7.34 7.82 12.83
C GLU A 84 5.82 7.64 12.88
N ALA A 85 5.29 6.66 12.14
CA ALA A 85 3.85 6.37 12.13
C ALA A 85 3.30 6.02 13.51
N PHE A 86 4.05 5.19 14.25
CA PHE A 86 3.68 4.79 15.59
C PHE A 86 3.72 5.98 16.57
N GLN A 87 4.72 6.84 16.46
CA GLN A 87 4.87 8.02 17.32
C GLN A 87 3.78 9.07 17.07
N ILE A 88 3.45 9.35 15.81
CA ILE A 88 2.52 10.43 15.43
C ILE A 88 1.06 10.00 15.58
N SER A 89 0.72 8.80 15.10
CA SER A 89 -0.68 8.38 14.93
C SER A 89 -1.02 7.05 15.61
N LYS A 90 -0.07 6.43 16.33
CA LYS A 90 -0.23 5.13 17.02
C LYS A 90 -0.77 4.00 16.13
N VAL A 91 -0.60 4.12 14.80
CA VAL A 91 -1.07 3.11 13.86
C VAL A 91 -0.08 1.96 13.76
N LYS A 92 -0.64 0.77 13.49
CA LYS A 92 0.17 -0.41 13.19
C LYS A 92 0.70 -0.30 11.77
N THR A 93 2.01 -0.37 11.59
CA THR A 93 2.64 -0.37 10.28
C THR A 93 3.02 -1.79 9.84
N VAL A 94 2.87 -2.07 8.55
CA VAL A 94 3.28 -3.33 7.93
C VAL A 94 4.12 -3.00 6.68
N PRO A 95 5.45 -3.18 6.73
CA PRO A 95 6.30 -2.94 5.58
C PRO A 95 6.13 -4.05 4.53
N ARG A 96 6.06 -3.64 3.26
CA ARG A 96 5.96 -4.51 2.08
C ARG A 96 6.96 -4.04 1.03
N ILE A 97 8.13 -4.65 1.01
CA ILE A 97 9.12 -4.47 -0.05
C ILE A 97 8.77 -5.47 -1.15
N VAL A 98 8.51 -4.97 -2.35
CA VAL A 98 8.08 -5.78 -3.49
C VAL A 98 8.96 -5.49 -4.69
N GLU A 99 9.34 -6.55 -5.41
CA GLU A 99 10.15 -6.44 -6.62
C GLU A 99 9.28 -6.27 -7.85
N GLY A 100 9.61 -5.31 -8.71
CA GLY A 100 9.04 -5.17 -10.05
C GLY A 100 8.70 -3.73 -10.43
N ASP A 101 7.97 -3.59 -11.53
CA ASP A 101 7.48 -2.30 -12.00
C ASP A 101 6.52 -1.68 -10.95
N PRO A 102 6.80 -0.47 -10.43
CA PRO A 102 6.03 0.15 -9.34
C PRO A 102 4.53 0.16 -9.59
N GLY A 103 4.08 0.52 -10.79
CA GLY A 103 2.66 0.58 -11.12
C GLY A 103 1.99 -0.80 -11.04
N LYS A 104 2.62 -1.82 -11.63
CA LYS A 104 2.07 -3.18 -11.61
C LYS A 104 2.08 -3.80 -10.21
N VAL A 105 3.17 -3.64 -9.46
CA VAL A 105 3.29 -4.26 -8.13
C VAL A 105 2.36 -3.58 -7.12
N ILE A 106 2.21 -2.26 -7.18
CA ILE A 106 1.28 -1.53 -6.31
C ILE A 106 -0.16 -1.98 -6.61
N CYS A 107 -0.56 -2.05 -7.89
CA CYS A 107 -1.88 -2.55 -8.26
C CYS A 107 -2.12 -4.00 -7.78
N LYS A 108 -1.10 -4.86 -7.86
CA LYS A 108 -1.18 -6.24 -7.37
C LYS A 108 -1.37 -6.30 -5.85
N GLU A 109 -0.63 -5.51 -5.09
CA GLU A 109 -0.78 -5.45 -3.63
C GLU A 109 -2.12 -4.85 -3.21
N VAL A 110 -2.61 -3.81 -3.91
CA VAL A 110 -3.94 -3.23 -3.69
C VAL A 110 -5.03 -4.28 -3.93
N ASN A 111 -4.94 -5.04 -5.03
CA ASN A 111 -5.93 -6.08 -5.33
C ASN A 111 -5.93 -7.20 -4.28
N LYS A 112 -4.75 -7.54 -3.75
CA LYS A 112 -4.58 -8.58 -2.71
C LYS A 112 -5.13 -8.14 -1.35
N LEU A 113 -4.84 -6.91 -0.95
CA LEU A 113 -5.20 -6.40 0.39
C LEU A 113 -6.61 -5.79 0.43
N LYS A 114 -7.16 -5.39 -0.73
CA LYS A 114 -8.44 -4.66 -0.87
C LYS A 114 -8.55 -3.56 0.20
N PRO A 115 -7.62 -2.58 0.22
CA PRO A 115 -7.58 -1.53 1.23
C PRO A 115 -8.72 -0.53 1.06
N ALA A 116 -8.97 0.28 2.09
CA ALA A 116 -9.90 1.39 2.02
C ALA A 116 -9.39 2.54 1.15
N ALA A 117 -8.08 2.74 1.08
CA ALA A 117 -7.45 3.75 0.24
C ALA A 117 -6.00 3.37 -0.13
N LEU A 118 -5.57 3.84 -1.29
CA LEU A 118 -4.17 3.93 -1.70
C LEU A 118 -3.77 5.41 -1.71
N ILE A 119 -2.68 5.73 -1.01
CA ILE A 119 -2.10 7.06 -0.95
C ILE A 119 -0.71 7.01 -1.59
N MET A 120 -0.43 7.98 -2.45
CA MET A 120 0.85 8.06 -3.15
C MET A 120 1.24 9.52 -3.38
N GLY A 121 2.55 9.79 -3.42
CA GLY A 121 3.08 11.11 -3.77
C GLY A 121 2.82 11.44 -5.24
N THR A 122 2.40 12.68 -5.52
CA THR A 122 2.29 13.14 -6.91
C THR A 122 3.68 13.48 -7.44
N THR A 123 4.08 12.87 -8.55
CA THR A 123 5.26 13.28 -9.31
C THR A 123 4.92 14.54 -10.11
N ARG A 124 4.93 15.71 -9.46
CA ARG A 124 4.82 16.98 -10.21
C ARG A 124 6.12 17.25 -10.97
N GLY A 125 6.15 16.82 -12.24
CA GLY A 125 7.21 17.11 -13.20
C GLY A 125 6.77 16.88 -14.66
N ARG A 126 6.14 17.89 -15.27
CA ARG A 126 6.10 18.23 -16.71
C ARG A 126 6.08 17.05 -17.75
N SER A 127 4.90 16.86 -18.37
CA SER A 127 4.58 16.12 -19.62
C SER A 127 4.69 14.57 -19.64
N TRP A 128 3.54 13.87 -19.68
CA TRP A 128 2.94 13.34 -20.94
C TRP A 128 1.91 12.20 -20.78
N PHE A 129 1.42 11.83 -19.59
CA PHE A 129 0.18 11.02 -19.52
C PHE A 129 -0.79 11.54 -18.45
N GLN A 130 -1.88 12.09 -18.99
CA GLN A 130 -3.24 12.15 -18.48
C GLN A 130 -3.45 12.37 -16.98
N ARG A 131 -4.03 13.55 -16.71
CA ARG A 131 -4.84 13.93 -15.56
C ARG A 131 -5.56 12.73 -14.90
N PHE A 132 -4.93 12.10 -13.91
CA PHE A 132 -5.65 11.53 -12.79
C PHE A 132 -5.46 12.49 -11.62
N PHE A 133 -6.36 13.48 -11.57
CA PHE A 133 -6.67 14.13 -10.31
C PHE A 133 -7.15 13.04 -9.36
N LEU A 134 -6.27 12.55 -8.48
CA LEU A 134 -6.70 11.84 -7.29
C LEU A 134 -7.19 12.90 -6.29
N PHE A 135 -8.33 13.53 -6.62
CA PHE A 135 -9.18 14.08 -5.58
C PHE A 135 -9.68 12.87 -4.80
N VAL A 136 -9.25 12.77 -3.56
CA VAL A 136 -9.92 11.99 -2.52
C VAL A 136 -11.39 12.43 -2.55
N TYR A 137 -12.25 11.65 -3.20
CA TYR A 137 -13.69 11.88 -3.12
C TYR A 137 -14.12 11.50 -1.71
N PHE A 138 -14.39 12.53 -0.93
CA PHE A 138 -15.18 12.49 0.29
C PHE A 138 -16.60 12.05 -0.08
N SER A 139 -17.17 11.16 0.73
CA SER A 139 -18.55 10.69 0.66
C SER A 139 -19.57 11.83 0.59
N ILE A 140 -20.59 11.65 -0.27
CA ILE A 140 -22.01 11.75 0.09
C ILE A 140 -22.70 10.53 -0.53
#